data_AF-A0A419SNH2-F1
#
_entry.id   AF-A0A419SNH2-F1
#
_cell.length_a   1.000
_cell.length_b   1.000
_cell.length_c   1.000
_cell.angle_alpha   90.00
_cell.angle_beta   90.00
_cell.angle_gamma   90.00
#
_symmetry.space_group_name_H-M   'P 1'
#
loop_
_entity.id
_entity.type
_entity.pdbx_description
1 polymer ?
#
loop_
_entity_poly.entity_id
_entity_poly.type
_entity_poly.pdbx_seq_one_letter_code
_entity_poly.pdbx_strand_id
1 'polypeptide(L)'
;MERERYIRQKWGTEPLIEIADALQIELAELLELAFVYELYEQETPSLRRRWDPQEEAFLQKYSDRLSIKEASHLLYRSHYATYQRVRYLGLDEMVKRK
;
A
#
# COMPACT_ATOMS: atom_id res chain seq x y z
N MET A 1 -12.10 8.03 -14.23
CA MET A 1 -12.62 6.78 -14.84
C MET A 1 -11.54 5.98 -15.57
N GLU A 2 -10.69 6.57 -16.42
CA GLU A 2 -9.63 5.82 -17.13
C GLU A 2 -8.51 5.33 -16.20
N ARG A 3 -7.98 6.21 -15.34
CA ARG A 3 -6.93 5.86 -14.35
C ARG A 3 -7.37 4.76 -13.39
N GLU A 4 -8.57 4.87 -12.81
CA GLU A 4 -9.10 3.85 -11.90
C GLU A 4 -9.19 2.48 -12.57
N ARG A 5 -9.75 2.42 -13.79
CA ARG A 5 -9.86 1.16 -14.54
C ARG A 5 -8.49 0.56 -14.80
N TYR A 6 -7.52 1.38 -15.19
CA TYR A 6 -6.15 0.93 -15.42
C TYR A 6 -5.53 0.37 -14.14
N ILE A 7 -5.58 1.11 -13.02
CA ILE A 7 -5.02 0.68 -11.74
C ILE A 7 -5.66 -0.63 -11.30
N ARG A 8 -7.00 -0.74 -11.34
CA ARG A 8 -7.71 -1.97 -10.97
C ARG A 8 -7.31 -3.17 -11.83
N GLN A 9 -7.09 -2.96 -13.13
CA GLN A 9 -6.67 -4.03 -14.04
C GLN A 9 -5.25 -4.53 -13.73
N LYS A 10 -4.36 -3.62 -13.31
CA LYS A 10 -2.94 -3.94 -13.04
C LYS A 10 -2.66 -4.32 -11.59
N TRP A 11 -3.57 -4.00 -10.68
CA TRP A 11 -3.40 -4.23 -9.25
C TRP A 11 -3.16 -5.72 -8.94
N GLY A 12 -2.14 -6.01 -8.14
CA GLY A 12 -1.70 -7.35 -7.76
C GLY A 12 -0.94 -8.10 -8.85
N THR A 13 -0.86 -7.57 -10.07
CA THR A 13 -0.23 -8.24 -11.23
C THR A 13 1.10 -7.61 -11.66
N GLU A 14 1.26 -6.30 -11.46
CA GLU A 14 2.47 -5.56 -11.82
C GLU A 14 3.07 -4.85 -10.59
N PRO A 15 4.40 -4.62 -10.55
CA PRO A 15 5.01 -3.84 -9.47
C PRO A 15 4.43 -2.42 -9.41
N LEU A 16 4.21 -1.90 -8.20
CA LEU A 16 3.67 -0.55 -7.98
C LEU A 16 4.42 0.55 -8.74
N ILE A 17 5.76 0.43 -8.86
CA ILE A 17 6.58 1.39 -9.59
C ILE A 17 6.25 1.39 -11.09
N GLU A 18 6.07 0.22 -11.70
CA GLU A 18 5.70 0.12 -13.12
C GLU A 18 4.32 0.72 -13.38
N ILE A 19 3.37 0.52 -12.46
CA ILE A 19 2.02 1.12 -12.53
C ILE A 19 2.11 2.65 -12.41
N ALA A 20 2.94 3.15 -11.48
CA ALA A 20 3.14 4.58 -11.27
C ALA A 20 3.80 5.23 -12.49
N ASP A 21 4.86 4.61 -13.02
CA ASP A 21 5.60 5.07 -14.20
C ASP A 21 4.70 5.10 -15.45
N ALA A 22 3.91 4.05 -15.68
CA ALA A 22 2.99 3.98 -16.82
C ALA A 22 1.90 5.07 -16.78
N LEU A 23 1.50 5.50 -15.57
CA LEU A 23 0.56 6.59 -15.36
C LEU A 23 1.23 7.97 -15.26
N GLN A 24 2.57 8.01 -15.26
CA GLN A 24 3.39 9.22 -15.04
C GLN A 24 3.03 9.94 -13.74
N ILE A 25 2.87 9.17 -12.66
CA ILE A 25 2.58 9.68 -11.31
C ILE A 25 3.60 9.16 -10.31
N GLU A 26 3.71 9.82 -9.16
CA GLU A 26 4.55 9.35 -8.05
C GLU A 26 3.91 8.17 -7.33
N LEU A 27 4.75 7.33 -6.68
CA LEU A 27 4.27 6.20 -5.88
C LEU A 27 3.29 6.65 -4.79
N ALA A 28 3.54 7.79 -4.14
CA ALA A 28 2.64 8.37 -3.16
C ALA A 28 1.24 8.60 -3.76
N GLU A 29 1.13 9.22 -4.94
CA GLU A 29 -0.17 9.44 -5.60
C GLU A 29 -0.85 8.11 -5.93
N LEU A 30 -0.10 7.11 -6.42
CA LEU A 30 -0.67 5.78 -6.69
C LEU A 30 -1.25 5.14 -5.42
N LEU A 31 -0.56 5.21 -4.28
CA LEU A 31 -1.02 4.65 -3.01
C LEU A 31 -2.28 5.38 -2.50
N GLU A 32 -2.34 6.71 -2.64
CA GLU A 32 -3.54 7.49 -2.33
C GLU A 32 -4.74 7.04 -3.18
N LEU A 33 -4.54 6.90 -4.49
CA LEU A 33 -5.57 6.41 -5.39
C LEU A 33 -6.01 4.99 -5.04
N ALA A 34 -5.07 4.10 -4.74
CA ALA A 34 -5.37 2.72 -4.35
C ALA A 34 -6.17 2.64 -3.05
N PHE A 35 -5.88 3.51 -2.08
CA PHE A 35 -6.68 3.65 -0.87
C PHE A 35 -8.11 4.13 -1.19
N VAL A 36 -8.25 5.20 -2.00
CA VAL A 36 -9.55 5.75 -2.40
C VAL A 36 -10.40 4.72 -3.18
N TYR A 37 -9.76 3.85 -3.96
CA TYR A 37 -10.41 2.79 -4.72
C TYR A 37 -10.63 1.50 -3.91
N GLU A 38 -10.33 1.52 -2.61
CA GLU A 38 -10.53 0.41 -1.67
C GLU A 38 -9.78 -0.87 -2.07
N LEU A 39 -8.62 -0.72 -2.71
CA LEU A 39 -7.84 -1.87 -3.20
C LEU A 39 -7.14 -2.63 -2.07
N TYR A 40 -7.21 -2.13 -0.84
CA TYR A 40 -6.73 -2.82 0.36
C TYR A 40 -7.54 -4.08 0.70
N GLU A 41 -8.73 -4.25 0.10
CA GLU A 41 -9.53 -5.47 0.27
C GLU A 41 -8.97 -6.65 -0.56
N GLN A 42 -8.11 -6.38 -1.54
CA GLN A 42 -7.58 -7.38 -2.46
C GLN A 42 -6.22 -7.88 -1.99
N GLU A 43 -6.04 -9.19 -1.86
CA GLU A 43 -4.72 -9.75 -1.53
C GLU A 43 -3.74 -9.54 -2.69
N THR A 44 -2.50 -9.14 -2.35
CA THR A 44 -1.46 -8.80 -3.33
C THR A 44 -0.19 -9.59 -3.08
N PRO A 45 0.65 -9.84 -4.11
CA PRO A 45 1.94 -10.50 -3.91
C PRO A 45 2.89 -9.65 -3.06
N SER A 46 3.80 -10.31 -2.34
CA SER A 46 4.88 -9.63 -1.60
C SER A 46 6.10 -9.44 -2.50
N LEU A 47 6.17 -8.34 -3.24
CA LEU A 47 7.19 -8.13 -4.28
C LEU A 47 8.39 -7.29 -3.82
N ARG A 48 8.23 -6.41 -2.82
CA ARG A 48 9.25 -5.42 -2.47
C ARG A 48 10.10 -5.84 -1.26
N ARG A 49 11.41 -5.57 -1.32
CA ARG A 49 12.39 -5.90 -0.25
C ARG A 49 12.79 -4.70 0.63
N ARG A 50 12.89 -3.50 0.06
CA ARG A 50 13.34 -2.28 0.78
C ARG A 50 12.22 -1.29 0.92
N TRP A 51 12.09 -0.67 2.08
CA TRP A 51 11.08 0.36 2.34
C TRP A 51 11.46 1.68 1.69
N ASP A 52 10.49 2.28 1.03
CA ASP A 52 10.58 3.62 0.45
C ASP A 52 10.03 4.65 1.45
N PRO A 53 10.63 5.84 1.61
CA PRO A 53 10.09 6.89 2.46
C PRO A 53 8.62 7.24 2.16
N GLN A 54 8.19 7.14 0.89
CA GLN A 54 6.78 7.38 0.51
C GLN A 54 5.84 6.30 1.07
N GLU A 55 6.29 5.05 1.20
CA GLU A 55 5.51 3.97 1.83
C GLU A 55 5.36 4.19 3.34
N GLU A 56 6.42 4.66 4.00
CA GLU A 56 6.39 4.95 5.44
C GLU A 56 5.49 6.15 5.75
N ALA A 57 5.57 7.20 4.93
CA ALA A 57 4.66 8.35 5.02
C ALA A 57 3.20 7.94 4.82
N PHE A 58 2.94 7.03 3.86
CA PHE A 58 1.61 6.48 3.65
C PHE A 58 1.10 5.71 4.88
N LEU A 59 1.92 4.85 5.49
CA LEU A 59 1.56 4.13 6.71
C LEU A 59 1.19 5.09 7.85
N GLN A 60 2.01 6.13 8.09
CA GLN A 60 1.74 7.12 9.13
C GLN A 60 0.45 7.90 8.88
N LYS A 61 0.15 8.22 7.62
CA LYS A 61 -1.04 8.98 7.24
C LYS A 61 -2.34 8.21 7.45
N TYR A 62 -2.32 6.89 7.24
CA TYR A 62 -3.52 6.04 7.24
C TYR A 62 -3.58 5.04 8.40
N SER A 63 -2.73 5.21 9.41
CA SER A 63 -2.58 4.26 10.51
C SER A 63 -3.84 4.12 11.37
N ASP A 64 -4.67 5.15 11.45
CA ASP A 64 -5.96 5.16 12.14
C ASP A 64 -7.08 4.46 11.34
N ARG A 65 -6.89 4.31 10.03
CA ARG A 65 -7.90 3.80 9.08
C ARG A 65 -7.65 2.38 8.62
N LEU A 66 -6.38 1.95 8.52
CA LEU A 66 -6.01 0.64 7.99
C LEU A 66 -5.56 -0.33 9.10
N SER A 67 -5.96 -1.59 8.98
CA SER A 67 -5.30 -2.71 9.65
C SER A 67 -3.94 -3.01 9.02
N ILE A 68 -3.10 -3.79 9.70
CA ILE A 68 -1.82 -4.25 9.14
C ILE A 68 -2.05 -5.11 7.88
N LYS A 69 -3.12 -5.92 7.84
CA LYS A 69 -3.44 -6.75 6.69
C LYS A 69 -3.74 -5.88 5.47
N GLU A 70 -4.65 -4.92 5.62
CA GLU A 70 -5.04 -3.98 4.56
C GLU A 70 -3.85 -3.15 4.07
N ALA A 71 -3.03 -2.62 4.98
CA ALA A 71 -1.82 -1.91 4.60
C ALA A 71 -0.81 -2.79 3.84
N SER A 72 -0.70 -4.07 4.22
CA SER A 72 0.19 -5.02 3.54
C SER A 72 -0.24 -5.27 2.09
N HIS A 73 -1.54 -5.26 1.83
CA HIS A 73 -2.10 -5.35 0.49
C HIS A 73 -1.82 -4.11 -0.34
N LEU A 74 -1.90 -2.90 0.24
CA LEU A 74 -1.61 -1.68 -0.53
C LEU A 74 -0.14 -1.55 -0.91
N LEU A 75 0.75 -2.04 -0.06
CA LEU A 75 2.20 -1.86 -0.19
C LEU A 75 2.91 -3.03 -0.89
N TYR A 76 2.15 -4.07 -1.25
CA TYR A 76 2.65 -5.32 -1.86
C TYR A 76 3.74 -5.95 -1.00
N ARG A 77 3.43 -6.07 0.29
CA ARG A 77 4.30 -6.61 1.34
C ARG A 77 3.62 -7.77 2.04
N SER A 78 4.43 -8.64 2.62
CA SER A 78 3.90 -9.63 3.57
C SER A 78 3.35 -8.94 4.81
N HIS A 79 2.34 -9.57 5.42
CA HIS A 79 1.80 -9.14 6.71
C HIS A 79 2.90 -8.97 7.77
N TYR A 80 3.85 -9.92 7.84
CA TYR A 80 4.95 -9.87 8.81
C TYR A 80 5.89 -8.69 8.58
N ALA A 81 6.30 -8.42 7.32
CA ALA A 81 7.16 -7.28 7.01
C ALA A 81 6.48 -5.94 7.33
N THR A 82 5.17 -5.86 7.05
CA THR A 82 4.35 -4.70 7.36
C THR A 82 4.22 -4.51 8.87
N TYR A 83 3.92 -5.58 9.62
CA TYR A 83 3.89 -5.55 11.09
C TYR A 83 5.20 -5.04 11.69
N GLN A 84 6.35 -5.57 11.24
CA GLN A 84 7.66 -5.14 11.72
C GLN A 84 7.89 -3.64 11.46
N ARG A 85 7.48 -3.14 10.29
CA ARG A 85 7.59 -1.72 9.97
C ARG A 85 6.65 -0.85 10.81
N VAL A 86 5.40 -1.27 10.98
CA VAL A 86 4.42 -0.61 11.85
C VAL A 86 4.94 -0.48 13.28
N ARG A 87 5.54 -1.55 13.83
CA ARG A 87 6.19 -1.53 15.16
C ARG A 87 7.38 -0.58 15.21
N TYR A 88 8.21 -0.57 14.18
CA TYR A 88 9.36 0.34 14.08
C TYR A 88 8.94 1.82 14.04
N LEU A 89 7.83 2.13 13.36
CA LEU A 89 7.28 3.47 13.25
C LEU A 89 6.43 3.90 14.46
N GLY A 90 6.14 2.98 15.40
CA GLY A 90 5.34 3.28 16.60
C GLY A 90 3.83 3.44 16.35
N LEU A 91 3.31 2.84 15.28
CA LEU A 91 1.89 2.95 14.86
C LEU A 91 1.02 1.90 15.58
N ASP A 92 0.92 2.00 16.90
CA ASP A 92 0.29 1.00 17.78
C ASP A 92 -1.23 0.81 17.52
N GLU A 93 -1.91 1.82 16.99
CA GLU A 93 -3.31 1.77 16.59
C GLU A 93 -3.59 0.71 15.52
N MET A 94 -2.67 0.53 14.56
CA MET A 94 -2.80 -0.49 13.51
C MET A 94 -2.69 -1.90 14.08
N VAL A 95 -1.89 -2.08 15.15
CA VAL A 95 -1.71 -3.38 15.82
C VAL A 95 -2.99 -3.81 16.54
N LYS A 96 -3.76 -2.84 17.03
CA LYS A 96 -5.02 -3.08 17.75
C LYS A 96 -6.19 -3.33 16.81
N ARG A 97 -6.09 -2.86 15.56
CA ARG A 97 -7.10 -3.04 14.51
C ARG A 97 -6.96 -4.42 13.87
N LYS A 98 -8.05 -5.18 13.84
CA LYS A 98 -8.12 -6.55 13.28
C LYS A 98 -8.74 -6.54 11.91
#